data_AF-A0A1L8EBD7-F1
#
_entry.id   AF-A0A1L8EBD7-F1
#
_cell.length_a   1.000
_cell.length_b   1.000
_cell.length_c   1.000
_cell.angle_alpha   90.00
_cell.angle_beta   90.00
_cell.angle_gamma   90.00
#
_symmetry.space_group_name_H-M   'P 1'
#
loop_
_entity.id
_entity.type
_entity.pdbx_description
1 polymer ?
#
loop_
_entity_poly.entity_id
_entity_poly.type
_entity_poly.pdbx_seq_one_letter_code
_entity_poly.pdbx_strand_id
1 'polypeptide(L)'
;MALSKAGYYDKPEGQDCFGKMVATNTYAATAGLAWSTVDVLMLSHPKGYLPTLARFAYNTGPMMGMASAFTLATYMATNVRGKDDRFNYFLGGFAAGGVYGAWRRSHVAGLVMGLFFGLAGVIKKTSIQEGWEFFPSLNHHAYMLGAKEHDHTLMADPKKIE
;
A
#
# COMPACT_ATOMS: atom_id res chain seq x y z
N MET A 1 1.17 -13.71 1.06
CA MET A 1 0.53 -14.18 -0.20
C MET A 1 0.04 -12.96 -0.96
N ALA A 2 0.69 -12.62 -2.07
CA ALA A 2 0.15 -11.60 -2.98
C ALA A 2 -1.04 -12.21 -3.73
N LEU A 3 -2.18 -11.52 -3.74
CA LEU A 3 -3.41 -11.98 -4.40
C LEU A 3 -3.29 -11.97 -5.94
N SER A 4 -2.22 -11.38 -6.50
CA SER A 4 -1.86 -11.39 -7.92
C SER A 4 -0.38 -11.72 -8.11
N LYS A 5 -0.08 -12.48 -9.17
CA LYS A 5 1.28 -12.93 -9.54
C LYS A 5 2.15 -11.83 -10.19
N ALA A 6 1.56 -10.70 -10.57
CA ALA A 6 2.24 -9.54 -11.14
C ALA A 6 2.37 -8.44 -10.08
N GLY A 7 3.60 -8.02 -9.80
CA GLY A 7 3.90 -6.83 -9.02
C GLY A 7 3.66 -5.57 -9.84
N TYR A 8 3.22 -4.50 -9.19
CA TYR A 8 2.95 -3.22 -9.85
C TYR A 8 4.20 -2.63 -10.55
N TYR A 9 5.40 -2.95 -10.04
CA TYR A 9 6.68 -2.43 -10.52
C TYR A 9 7.43 -3.35 -11.49
N ASP A 10 6.83 -4.48 -11.89
CA ASP A 10 7.50 -5.48 -12.74
C ASP A 10 7.69 -4.99 -14.19
N LYS A 11 6.88 -4.01 -14.63
CA LYS A 11 6.92 -3.42 -15.97
C LYS A 11 7.19 -1.91 -15.91
N PRO A 12 7.90 -1.34 -16.90
CA PRO A 12 8.14 0.10 -16.97
C PRO A 12 6.82 0.88 -16.99
N GLU A 13 6.84 2.11 -16.48
CA GLU A 13 5.66 2.99 -16.50
C GLU A 13 5.21 3.29 -17.93
N GLY A 14 3.90 3.34 -18.17
CA GLY A 14 3.32 3.51 -19.52
C GLY A 14 3.12 2.21 -20.31
N GLN A 15 3.46 1.04 -19.77
CA GLN A 15 3.14 -0.25 -20.35
C GLN A 15 2.20 -1.07 -19.44
N ASP A 16 1.30 -1.83 -20.07
CA ASP A 16 0.35 -2.75 -19.41
C ASP A 16 -0.49 -2.11 -18.29
N CYS A 17 -1.38 -1.19 -18.69
CA CYS A 17 -2.31 -0.52 -17.78
C CYS A 17 -3.19 -1.50 -17.00
N PHE A 18 -3.63 -2.60 -17.64
CA PHE A 18 -4.53 -3.56 -17.01
C PHE A 18 -3.82 -4.39 -15.95
N GLY A 19 -2.62 -4.91 -16.24
CA GLY A 19 -1.83 -5.67 -15.27
C GLY A 19 -1.49 -4.85 -14.02
N LYS A 20 -1.09 -3.58 -14.21
CA LYS A 20 -0.82 -2.66 -13.09
C LYS A 20 -2.08 -2.32 -12.30
N MET A 21 -3.20 -2.05 -12.97
CA MET A 21 -4.46 -1.76 -12.31
C MET A 21 -4.95 -2.96 -11.47
N VAL A 22 -4.83 -4.19 -11.98
CA VAL A 22 -5.17 -5.40 -11.22
C VAL A 22 -4.27 -5.52 -9.99
N ALA A 23 -2.96 -5.31 -10.12
CA ALA A 23 -2.03 -5.36 -8.99
C ALA A 23 -2.33 -4.27 -7.93
N THR A 24 -2.61 -3.03 -8.34
CA THR A 24 -2.97 -1.96 -7.40
C THR A 24 -4.32 -2.22 -6.73
N ASN A 25 -5.27 -2.76 -7.48
CA ASN A 25 -6.59 -3.11 -6.94
C ASN A 25 -6.53 -4.30 -5.97
N THR A 26 -5.62 -5.26 -6.13
CA THR A 26 -5.45 -6.31 -5.11
C THR A 26 -4.91 -5.72 -3.80
N TYR A 27 -3.94 -4.80 -3.86
CA TYR A 27 -3.49 -4.08 -2.66
C TYR A 27 -4.64 -3.28 -2.03
N ALA A 28 -5.40 -2.52 -2.84
CA ALA A 28 -6.52 -1.73 -2.35
C ALA A 28 -7.65 -2.59 -1.78
N ALA A 29 -7.93 -3.75 -2.36
CA ALA A 29 -8.91 -4.69 -1.84
C ALA A 29 -8.46 -5.24 -0.48
N THR A 30 -7.21 -5.67 -0.34
CA THR A 30 -6.68 -6.16 0.94
C THR A 30 -6.72 -5.08 2.04
N ALA A 31 -6.30 -3.85 1.71
CA ALA A 31 -6.37 -2.72 2.63
C ALA A 31 -7.82 -2.34 2.98
N GLY A 32 -8.72 -2.36 2.00
CA GLY A 32 -10.14 -2.06 2.19
C GLY A 32 -10.87 -3.09 3.03
N LEU A 33 -10.55 -4.37 2.88
CA LEU A 33 -11.10 -5.43 3.73
C LEU A 33 -10.57 -5.32 5.17
N ALA A 34 -9.27 -5.04 5.34
CA ALA A 34 -8.69 -4.81 6.66
C ALA A 34 -9.35 -3.60 7.36
N TRP A 35 -9.48 -2.48 6.65
CA TRP A 35 -10.15 -1.29 7.18
C TRP A 35 -11.63 -1.54 7.49
N SER A 36 -12.33 -2.26 6.62
CA SER A 36 -13.74 -2.62 6.82
C SER A 36 -13.94 -3.51 8.04
N THR A 37 -12.97 -4.38 8.33
CA THR A 37 -13.00 -5.25 9.52
C THR A 37 -12.91 -4.40 10.79
N VAL A 38 -11.99 -3.43 10.82
CA VAL A 38 -11.87 -2.48 11.94
C VAL A 38 -13.14 -1.63 12.07
N ASP A 39 -13.67 -1.10 10.97
CA ASP A 39 -14.89 -0.27 10.99
C ASP A 39 -16.11 -1.05 11.49
N VAL A 40 -16.31 -2.29 11.04
CA VAL A 40 -17.43 -3.12 11.47
C VAL A 40 -17.31 -3.52 12.94
N LEU A 41 -16.10 -3.90 13.38
CA LEU A 41 -15.87 -4.42 14.74
C LEU A 41 -15.77 -3.33 15.81
N MET A 42 -15.27 -2.14 15.48
CA MET A 42 -14.95 -1.10 16.49
C MET A 42 -15.78 0.17 16.38
N LEU A 43 -16.34 0.49 15.21
CA LEU A 43 -16.97 1.80 14.97
C LEU A 43 -18.46 1.68 14.68
N SER A 44 -18.80 0.97 13.60
CA SER A 44 -20.14 0.98 13.02
C SER A 44 -21.09 -0.03 13.66
N HIS A 45 -20.57 -1.13 14.24
CA HIS A 45 -21.33 -2.24 14.84
C HIS A 45 -22.66 -2.57 14.13
N PRO A 46 -22.65 -2.83 12.80
CA PRO A 46 -23.87 -3.10 12.04
C PRO A 46 -24.51 -4.41 12.51
N LYS A 47 -25.85 -4.42 12.61
CA LYS A 47 -26.62 -5.61 13.02
C LYS A 47 -27.04 -6.42 11.80
N GLY A 48 -26.58 -7.67 11.72
CA GLY A 48 -26.94 -8.62 10.67
C GLY A 48 -25.95 -8.70 9.50
N TYR A 49 -26.10 -9.74 8.68
CA TYR A 49 -25.15 -10.06 7.60
C TYR A 49 -25.19 -9.05 6.45
N LEU A 50 -26.38 -8.63 6.01
CA LEU A 50 -26.53 -7.74 4.87
C LEU A 50 -25.99 -6.31 5.15
N PRO A 51 -26.28 -5.68 6.30
CA PRO A 51 -25.69 -4.37 6.63
C PRO A 51 -24.17 -4.43 6.82
N THR A 52 -23.66 -5.56 7.34
CA THR A 52 -22.21 -5.79 7.45
C THR A 52 -21.58 -5.82 6.07
N LEU A 53 -22.11 -6.63 5.15
CA LEU A 53 -21.59 -6.71 3.79
C LEU A 53 -21.68 -5.37 3.04
N ALA A 54 -22.78 -4.64 3.22
CA ALA A 54 -22.94 -3.31 2.65
C ALA A 54 -21.86 -2.34 3.14
N ARG A 55 -21.45 -2.46 4.41
CA ARG A 55 -20.39 -1.62 4.98
C ARG A 55 -19.01 -1.97 4.42
N PHE A 56 -18.72 -3.26 4.26
CA PHE A 56 -17.52 -3.72 3.58
C PHE A 56 -17.45 -3.19 2.14
N ALA A 57 -18.55 -3.25 1.39
CA ALA A 57 -18.62 -2.71 0.04
C ALA A 57 -18.46 -1.18 0.02
N TYR A 58 -19.08 -0.47 0.97
CA TYR A 58 -19.01 0.98 1.08
C TYR A 58 -17.60 1.49 1.35
N ASN A 59 -16.79 0.74 2.09
CA ASN A 59 -15.41 1.10 2.38
C ASN A 59 -14.42 0.62 1.30
N THR A 60 -14.57 -0.63 0.85
CA THR A 60 -13.63 -1.25 -0.09
C THR A 60 -13.80 -0.74 -1.52
N GLY A 61 -15.04 -0.51 -1.96
CA GLY A 61 -15.33 -0.05 -3.33
C GLY A 61 -14.63 1.27 -3.69
N PRO A 62 -14.77 2.32 -2.87
CA PRO A 62 -14.06 3.58 -3.08
C PRO A 62 -12.53 3.44 -3.01
N MET A 63 -11.98 2.56 -2.18
CA MET A 63 -10.53 2.29 -2.16
C MET A 63 -10.02 1.69 -3.47
N MET A 64 -10.76 0.73 -4.03
CA MET A 64 -10.45 0.19 -5.36
C MET A 64 -10.62 1.27 -6.45
N GLY A 65 -11.62 2.14 -6.34
CA GLY A 65 -11.80 3.28 -7.22
C GLY A 65 -10.62 4.25 -7.18
N MET A 66 -10.11 4.56 -5.99
CA MET A 66 -8.93 5.41 -5.79
C MET A 66 -7.68 4.78 -6.43
N ALA A 67 -7.45 3.47 -6.21
CA ALA A 67 -6.36 2.74 -6.83
C ALA A 67 -6.43 2.74 -8.36
N SER A 68 -7.61 2.47 -8.91
CA SER A 68 -7.82 2.48 -10.36
C SER A 68 -7.59 3.87 -10.96
N ALA A 69 -8.11 4.92 -10.31
CA ALA A 69 -7.89 6.31 -10.73
C ALA A 69 -6.40 6.68 -10.70
N PHE A 70 -5.67 6.28 -9.66
CA PHE A 70 -4.23 6.46 -9.57
C PHE A 70 -3.50 5.81 -10.74
N THR A 71 -3.79 4.53 -11.02
CA THR A 71 -3.11 3.80 -12.10
C THR A 71 -3.42 4.36 -13.48
N LEU A 72 -4.69 4.69 -13.74
CA LEU A 72 -5.12 5.23 -15.03
C LEU A 72 -4.54 6.62 -15.26
N ALA A 73 -4.62 7.51 -14.26
CA ALA A 73 -4.09 8.86 -14.37
C ALA A 73 -2.56 8.85 -14.54
N THR A 74 -1.84 7.98 -13.81
CA THR A 74 -0.39 7.84 -13.97
C THR A 74 -0.02 7.29 -15.35
N TYR A 75 -0.75 6.29 -15.85
CA TYR A 75 -0.56 5.73 -17.19
C TYR A 75 -0.80 6.77 -18.28
N MET A 76 -1.93 7.49 -18.20
CA MET A 76 -2.28 8.55 -19.15
C MET A 76 -1.26 9.70 -19.10
N ALA A 77 -0.86 10.15 -17.92
CA ALA A 77 0.15 11.20 -17.77
C ALA A 77 1.49 10.79 -18.38
N THR A 78 1.89 9.52 -18.21
CA THR A 78 3.14 8.98 -18.76
C THR A 78 3.07 8.89 -20.29
N ASN A 79 1.96 8.40 -20.84
CA ASN A 79 1.79 8.30 -22.29
C ASN A 79 1.72 9.67 -22.98
N VAL A 80 1.02 10.63 -22.39
CA VAL A 80 0.90 11.98 -22.97
C VAL A 80 2.22 12.73 -22.90
N ARG A 81 2.99 12.59 -21.81
CA ARG A 81 4.26 13.31 -21.63
C ARG A 81 5.46 12.58 -22.21
N GLY A 82 5.34 11.28 -22.50
CA GLY A 82 6.43 10.41 -22.96
C GLY A 82 7.62 10.33 -21.99
N LYS A 83 7.41 10.71 -20.72
CA LYS A 83 8.44 10.82 -19.68
C LYS A 83 7.93 10.20 -18.39
N ASP A 84 8.77 9.45 -17.71
CA ASP A 84 8.49 8.87 -16.40
C ASP A 84 9.03 9.76 -15.27
N ASP A 85 8.24 10.78 -14.89
CA ASP A 85 8.61 11.76 -13.87
C ASP A 85 7.79 11.59 -12.59
N ARG A 86 8.31 12.11 -11.48
CA ARG A 86 7.61 12.24 -10.18
C ARG A 86 6.25 12.94 -10.31
N PHE A 87 6.12 13.84 -11.27
CA PHE A 87 4.87 14.57 -11.54
C PHE A 87 3.73 13.66 -12.02
N ASN A 88 4.02 12.54 -12.69
CA ASN A 88 2.98 11.61 -13.13
C ASN A 88 2.33 10.92 -11.92
N TYR A 89 3.14 10.56 -10.93
CA TYR A 89 2.67 9.99 -9.67
C TYR A 89 1.93 11.03 -8.82
N PHE A 90 2.32 12.31 -8.89
CA PHE A 90 1.56 13.41 -8.28
C PHE A 90 0.15 13.52 -8.86
N LEU A 91 0.03 13.54 -10.20
CA LEU A 91 -1.26 13.59 -10.90
C LEU A 91 -2.11 12.35 -10.61
N GLY A 92 -1.49 11.16 -10.57
CA GLY A 92 -2.13 9.93 -10.14
C GLY A 92 -2.71 10.03 -8.73
N GLY A 93 -1.90 10.51 -7.77
CA GLY A 93 -2.32 10.68 -6.39
C GLY A 93 -3.44 11.72 -6.24
N PHE A 94 -3.35 12.81 -7.00
CA PHE A 94 -4.38 13.84 -7.01
C PHE A 94 -5.71 13.32 -7.56
N ALA A 95 -5.68 12.52 -8.64
CA ALA A 95 -6.87 11.87 -9.19
C ALA A 95 -7.53 10.90 -8.18
N ALA A 96 -6.73 10.14 -7.43
CA ALA A 96 -7.24 9.30 -6.34
C ALA A 96 -7.92 10.12 -5.24
N GLY A 97 -7.36 11.28 -4.88
CA GLY A 97 -7.99 12.21 -3.93
C GLY A 97 -9.33 12.77 -4.42
N GLY A 98 -9.49 12.95 -5.73
CA GLY A 98 -10.78 13.28 -6.34
C GLY A 98 -11.84 12.22 -6.08
N VAL A 99 -11.49 10.93 -6.24
CA VAL A 99 -12.38 9.81 -5.91
C VAL A 99 -12.70 9.78 -4.41
N TYR A 100 -11.72 10.06 -3.55
CA TYR A 100 -11.96 10.19 -2.11
C TYR A 100 -12.96 11.30 -1.78
N GLY A 101 -12.81 12.47 -2.42
CA GLY A 101 -13.71 13.60 -2.26
C GLY A 101 -15.14 13.27 -2.69
N ALA A 102 -15.29 12.55 -3.80
CA ALA A 102 -16.59 12.04 -4.25
C ALA A 102 -17.21 11.05 -3.25
N TRP A 103 -16.40 10.14 -2.69
CA TRP A 103 -16.85 9.20 -1.67
C TRP A 103 -17.33 9.91 -0.40
N ARG A 104 -16.59 10.90 0.08
CA ARG A 104 -16.95 11.69 1.28
C ARG A 104 -17.92 12.83 1.00
N ARG A 105 -18.34 13.01 -0.26
CA ARG A 105 -19.21 14.10 -0.73
C ARG A 105 -18.74 15.50 -0.30
N SER A 106 -17.41 15.70 -0.29
CA SER A 106 -16.80 16.95 0.16
C SER A 106 -15.65 17.36 -0.75
N HIS A 107 -15.78 18.54 -1.36
CA HIS A 107 -14.76 19.11 -2.23
C HIS A 107 -13.47 19.42 -1.47
N VAL A 108 -13.59 19.95 -0.25
CA VAL A 108 -12.43 20.27 0.60
C VAL A 108 -11.67 19.00 0.98
N ALA A 109 -12.39 17.95 1.39
CA ALA A 109 -11.76 16.67 1.70
C ALA A 109 -11.04 16.07 0.48
N GLY A 110 -11.64 16.20 -0.72
CA GLY A 110 -11.02 15.78 -1.97
C GLY A 110 -9.73 16.54 -2.29
N LEU A 111 -9.72 17.86 -2.13
CA LEU A 111 -8.53 18.69 -2.37
C LEU A 111 -7.41 18.36 -1.39
N VAL A 112 -7.72 18.29 -0.09
CA VAL A 112 -6.72 17.98 0.95
C VAL A 112 -6.15 16.58 0.73
N MET A 113 -7.01 15.59 0.49
CA MET A 113 -6.54 14.22 0.23
C MET A 113 -5.84 14.08 -1.12
N GLY A 114 -6.23 14.85 -2.14
CA GLY A 114 -5.54 14.89 -3.42
C GLY A 114 -4.13 15.44 -3.31
N LEU A 115 -3.93 16.52 -2.55
CA LEU A 115 -2.59 17.04 -2.27
C LEU A 115 -1.77 16.06 -1.43
N PHE A 116 -2.37 15.47 -0.40
CA PHE A 116 -1.72 14.48 0.45
C PHE A 116 -1.27 13.25 -0.35
N PHE A 117 -2.16 12.64 -1.14
CA PHE A 117 -1.84 11.50 -1.99
C PHE A 117 -0.90 11.85 -3.14
N GLY A 118 -1.01 13.06 -3.70
CA GLY A 118 -0.07 13.56 -4.71
C GLY A 118 1.35 13.64 -4.15
N LEU A 119 1.53 14.25 -2.98
CA LEU A 119 2.82 14.33 -2.30
C LEU A 119 3.34 12.94 -1.91
N ALA A 120 2.48 12.07 -1.37
CA ALA A 120 2.83 10.69 -1.06
C ALA A 120 3.28 9.92 -2.31
N GLY A 121 2.64 10.17 -3.46
CA GLY A 121 3.04 9.60 -4.75
C GLY A 121 4.42 10.07 -5.20
N VAL A 122 4.74 11.36 -5.05
CA VAL A 122 6.08 11.91 -5.33
C VAL A 122 7.12 11.25 -4.43
N ILE A 123 6.87 11.19 -3.12
CA ILE A 123 7.77 10.56 -2.15
C ILE A 123 7.98 9.09 -2.51
N LYS A 124 6.91 8.37 -2.88
CA LYS A 124 7.00 6.96 -3.26
C LYS A 124 7.86 6.78 -4.50
N LYS A 125 7.69 7.63 -5.53
CA LYS A 125 8.53 7.59 -6.74
C LYS A 125 10.00 7.89 -6.41
N THR A 126 10.27 8.89 -5.58
CA THR A 126 11.63 9.23 -5.14
C THR A 126 12.27 8.07 -4.37
N SER A 127 11.54 7.45 -3.44
CA SER A 127 12.01 6.28 -2.68
C SER A 127 12.41 5.12 -3.59
N ILE A 128 11.72 4.90 -4.71
CA ILE A 128 12.07 3.86 -5.68
C ILE A 128 13.32 4.26 -6.48
N GLN A 129 13.41 5.52 -6.91
CA GLN A 129 14.56 6.03 -7.66
C GLN A 129 15.85 6.02 -6.83
N GLU A 130 15.75 6.31 -5.54
CA GLU A 130 16.88 6.38 -4.61
C GLU A 130 17.12 5.05 -3.86
N GLY A 131 16.27 4.04 -4.08
CA GLY A 131 16.43 2.72 -3.47
C GLY A 131 16.27 2.68 -1.95
N TRP A 132 15.37 3.50 -1.38
CA TRP A 132 15.18 3.54 0.07
C TRP A 132 14.63 2.19 0.58
N GLU A 133 15.37 1.57 1.50
CA GLU A 133 14.93 0.38 2.23
C GLU A 133 14.12 0.81 3.46
N PHE A 134 12.80 0.58 3.43
CA PHE A 134 11.90 0.98 4.52
C PHE A 134 12.01 0.07 5.75
N PHE A 135 12.29 -1.20 5.50
CA PHE A 135 12.62 -2.20 6.52
C PHE A 135 14.01 -2.69 6.19
N PRO A 136 15.07 -2.17 6.83
CA PRO A 136 16.39 -2.72 6.64
C PRO A 136 16.32 -4.21 6.97
N SER A 137 17.02 -5.03 6.19
CA SER A 137 17.18 -6.42 6.59
C SER A 137 17.81 -6.44 7.98
N LEU A 138 17.05 -6.94 8.96
CA LEU A 138 17.61 -7.27 10.26
C LEU A 138 18.66 -8.33 9.96
N ASN A 139 19.93 -7.94 9.90
CA ASN A 139 21.03 -8.89 9.97
C ASN A 139 20.83 -9.70 11.25
N HIS A 140 20.26 -10.89 11.13
CA HIS A 140 20.06 -11.84 12.24
C HIS A 140 21.41 -12.29 12.84
N HIS A 141 22.53 -11.74 12.36
CA HIS A 141 23.89 -12.05 12.80
C HIS A 141 24.60 -10.84 13.44
N ALA A 142 24.01 -9.64 13.46
CA ALA A 142 24.74 -8.42 13.84
C ALA A 142 24.42 -7.87 15.25
N TYR A 143 23.41 -8.40 15.96
CA TYR A 143 22.97 -7.79 17.23
C TYR A 143 23.01 -8.67 18.47
N MET A 144 23.58 -9.87 18.37
CA MET A 144 23.87 -10.66 19.57
C MET A 144 25.37 -10.83 19.76
N LEU A 145 26.01 -9.77 20.27
CA LEU A 145 27.27 -9.87 21.01
C LEU A 145 27.11 -10.98 22.07
N GLY A 146 27.70 -12.15 21.84
CA GLY A 146 27.78 -13.23 22.82
C GLY A 146 26.64 -14.26 22.86
N ALA A 147 25.52 -14.12 22.13
CA ALA A 147 24.46 -15.14 22.25
C ALA A 147 24.82 -16.48 21.62
N LYS A 148 25.70 -16.49 20.60
CA LYS A 148 26.21 -17.75 20.05
C LYS A 148 27.10 -18.52 21.05
N GLU A 149 27.69 -17.80 22.01
CA GLU A 149 28.54 -18.38 23.07
C GLU A 149 27.74 -18.77 24.32
N HIS A 150 26.52 -18.25 24.48
CA HIS A 150 25.65 -18.48 25.65
C HIS A 150 24.34 -19.21 25.32
N ASP A 151 24.15 -19.65 24.08
CA ASP A 151 23.02 -20.49 23.69
C ASP A 151 23.27 -21.96 24.08
N HIS A 152 22.90 -22.27 25.32
CA HIS A 152 22.92 -23.62 25.89
C HIS A 152 21.60 -24.39 25.64
N THR A 153 20.71 -23.89 24.75
CA THR A 153 19.42 -24.56 24.50
C THR A 153 19.54 -25.78 23.58
N LEU A 154 20.61 -25.86 22.79
CA LEU A 154 20.88 -26.96 21.84
C LEU A 154 22.13 -27.79 22.17
N MET A 155 23.02 -27.30 23.03
CA MET A 155 24.29 -27.95 23.41
C MET A 155 24.34 -28.18 24.92
N ALA A 156 25.03 -29.24 25.36
CA ALA A 156 25.19 -29.54 26.78
C ALA A 156 26.02 -28.47 27.51
N ASP A 157 25.61 -28.11 28.73
CA ASP A 157 26.30 -27.13 29.57
C ASP A 157 27.77 -27.53 29.82
N PRO A 158 28.71 -26.56 29.77
CA PRO A 158 30.09 -26.83 30.10
C PRO A 158 30.21 -27.27 31.56
N LYS A 159 31.00 -28.32 31.80
CA LYS A 159 31.17 -28.93 33.12
C LYS A 159 31.76 -27.90 34.09
N LYS A 160 31.05 -27.62 35.19
CA LYS A 160 31.55 -26.75 36.27
C LYS A 160 32.87 -27.31 36.79
N ILE A 161 33.91 -26.48 36.75
CA ILE A 161 35.18 -26.76 37.39
C ILE A 161 34.99 -26.33 38.86
N GLU A 162 34.98 -27.31 39.77
CA GLU A 162 35.09 -27.09 41.22
C GLU A 162 36.51 -26.62 41.60
#